data_AF-A0A7W0JD81-F1
#
_entry.id   AF-A0A7W0JD81-F1
#
_cell.length_a   1.000
_cell.length_b   1.000
_cell.length_c   1.000
_cell.angle_alpha   90.00
_cell.angle_beta   90.00
_cell.angle_gamma   90.00
#
_symmetry.space_group_name_H-M   'P 1'
#
loop_
_entity.id
_entity.type
_entity.pdbx_description
1 polymer ?
#
loop_
_entity_poly.entity_id
_entity_poly.type
_entity_poly.pdbx_seq_one_letter_code
_entity_poly.pdbx_strand_id
1 'polypeptide(L)'
;MFIILLLTHVELVIFMKLNRQIIIFVLLTCVSIIIYFAYSYVVQTKKMVGVYWGAFDPPTKAHEAIITAAFRDIPIKKLIVVVNNHSYKKYTFPLEMRIQWMKEIIESNELKKVELLYQDDMCKIDFLALREMISEPICGIAGYDAYMTWIQYSNAQDRALYDAIAVIPRGDEDPTLFDEKAFILPISPIFKHVSSSAVREFLKLDTTRL
;
A
#
# COMPACT_ATOMS: atom_id res chain seq x y z
N MET A 1 -10.78 31.21 70.46
CA MET A 1 -11.19 31.78 69.16
C MET A 1 -10.14 31.56 68.06
N PHE A 2 -8.83 31.74 68.32
CA PHE A 2 -7.77 31.55 67.32
C PHE A 2 -7.57 30.10 66.81
N ILE A 3 -7.72 29.08 67.67
CA ILE A 3 -7.49 27.67 67.30
C ILE A 3 -8.56 27.14 66.32
N ILE A 4 -9.81 27.60 66.44
CA ILE A 4 -10.92 27.20 65.56
C ILE A 4 -10.71 27.78 64.15
N LEU A 5 -10.20 29.02 64.05
CA LEU A 5 -9.87 29.66 62.76
C LEU A 5 -8.68 28.99 62.05
N LEU A 6 -7.74 28.41 62.80
CA LEU A 6 -6.59 27.72 62.23
C LEU A 6 -6.98 26.33 61.69
N LEU A 7 -7.83 25.61 62.42
CA LEU A 7 -8.38 24.31 62.02
C LEU A 7 -9.22 24.43 60.74
N THR A 8 -10.08 25.44 60.65
CA THR A 8 -10.88 25.68 59.42
C THR A 8 -10.03 26.06 58.22
N HIS A 9 -8.92 26.78 58.42
CA HIS A 9 -7.99 27.10 57.33
C HIS A 9 -7.21 25.88 56.82
N VAL A 10 -6.76 25.00 57.73
CA VAL A 10 -6.03 23.77 57.37
C VAL A 10 -6.96 22.80 56.62
N GLU A 11 -8.19 22.62 57.09
CA GLU A 11 -9.18 21.78 56.40
C GLU A 11 -9.54 22.31 55.01
N LEU A 12 -9.67 23.64 54.85
CA LEU A 12 -9.94 24.27 53.55
C LEU A 12 -8.78 24.06 52.56
N VAL A 13 -7.53 24.19 53.02
CA VAL A 13 -6.33 23.97 52.18
C VAL A 13 -6.19 22.50 51.77
N ILE A 14 -6.51 21.57 52.66
CA ILE A 14 -6.52 20.12 52.36
C ILE A 14 -7.64 19.80 51.37
N PHE A 15 -8.84 20.34 51.56
CA PHE A 15 -9.98 20.17 50.65
C PHE A 15 -9.66 20.72 49.25
N MET A 16 -9.05 21.91 49.16
CA MET A 16 -8.62 22.50 47.89
C MET A 16 -7.51 21.67 47.20
N LYS A 17 -6.56 21.11 47.95
CA LYS A 17 -5.52 20.21 47.41
C LYS A 17 -6.10 18.89 46.92
N LEU A 18 -7.04 18.30 47.68
CA LEU A 18 -7.70 17.06 47.31
C LEU A 18 -8.53 17.24 46.03
N ASN A 19 -9.24 18.35 45.91
CA ASN A 19 -10.01 18.70 44.72
C ASN A 19 -9.10 18.89 43.49
N ARG A 20 -7.93 19.53 43.67
CA ARG A 20 -6.93 19.67 42.60
C ARG A 20 -6.37 18.31 42.13
N GLN A 21 -6.07 17.39 43.06
CA GLN A 21 -5.57 16.05 42.71
C GLN A 21 -6.62 15.24 41.93
N ILE A 22 -7.89 15.31 42.35
CA ILE A 22 -9.00 14.66 41.64
C ILE A 22 -9.17 15.22 40.22
N ILE A 23 -9.12 16.55 40.07
CA ILE A 23 -9.19 17.20 38.74
C ILE A 23 -8.04 16.75 37.84
N ILE A 24 -6.80 16.69 38.36
CA ILE A 24 -5.64 16.22 37.59
C ILE A 24 -5.82 14.75 37.18
N PHE A 25 -6.30 13.90 38.09
CA PHE A 25 -6.55 12.48 37.79
C PHE A 25 -7.62 12.31 36.69
N VAL A 26 -8.73 13.05 36.76
CA VAL A 26 -9.78 13.05 35.73
C VAL A 26 -9.24 13.55 34.39
N LEU A 27 -8.42 14.60 34.38
CA LEU A 27 -7.80 15.09 33.15
C LEU A 27 -6.87 14.04 32.52
N LEU A 28 -6.06 13.35 33.32
CA LEU A 28 -5.15 12.31 32.84
C LEU A 28 -5.89 11.10 32.26
N THR A 29 -6.99 10.67 32.90
CA THR A 29 -7.82 9.57 32.36
C THR A 29 -8.52 9.99 31.08
N CYS A 30 -9.07 11.21 31.00
CA CYS A 30 -9.67 11.75 29.77
C CYS A 30 -8.65 11.81 28.62
N VAL A 31 -7.42 12.28 28.87
CA VAL A 31 -6.36 12.32 27.86
C VAL A 31 -6.00 10.91 27.40
N SER A 32 -5.88 9.96 28.33
CA SER A 32 -5.57 8.56 28.01
C SER A 32 -6.66 7.90 27.17
N ILE A 33 -7.94 8.19 27.46
CA ILE A 33 -9.09 7.74 26.68
C ILE A 33 -9.06 8.36 25.28
N ILE A 34 -8.81 9.67 25.16
CA ILE A 34 -8.71 10.34 23.86
C ILE A 34 -7.57 9.77 23.02
N ILE A 35 -6.40 9.53 23.62
CA ILE A 35 -5.26 8.89 22.94
C ILE A 35 -5.62 7.47 22.50
N TYR A 36 -6.27 6.70 23.37
CA TYR A 36 -6.72 5.35 23.03
C TYR A 36 -7.73 5.38 21.86
N PHE A 37 -8.74 6.24 21.90
CA PHE A 37 -9.70 6.39 20.82
C PHE A 37 -9.05 6.90 19.53
N ALA A 38 -8.14 7.87 19.61
CA ALA A 38 -7.40 8.35 18.44
C ALA A 38 -6.54 7.23 17.83
N TYR A 39 -5.86 6.44 18.67
CA TYR A 39 -5.10 5.28 18.23
C TYR A 39 -6.00 4.21 17.62
N SER A 40 -7.10 3.84 18.27
CA SER A 40 -8.09 2.89 17.76
C SER A 40 -8.72 3.37 16.45
N TYR A 41 -9.00 4.66 16.32
CA TYR A 41 -9.57 5.26 15.11
C TYR A 41 -8.57 5.25 13.95
N VAL A 42 -7.30 5.58 14.20
CA VAL A 42 -6.20 5.44 13.23
C VAL A 42 -6.05 3.97 12.80
N VAL A 43 -6.24 3.02 13.71
CA VAL A 43 -6.18 1.58 13.41
C VAL A 43 -7.43 1.11 12.62
N GLN A 44 -8.55 1.82 12.71
CA GLN A 44 -9.84 1.46 12.12
C GLN A 44 -10.13 2.20 10.79
N THR A 45 -9.10 2.55 10.02
CA THR A 45 -9.30 2.87 8.59
C THR A 45 -9.67 1.60 7.84
N LYS A 46 -10.79 1.62 7.12
CA LYS A 46 -11.26 0.52 6.26
C LYS A 46 -10.12 0.10 5.33
N LYS A 47 -9.50 -1.05 5.58
CA LYS A 47 -8.29 -1.46 4.86
C LYS A 47 -8.65 -1.92 3.44
N MET A 48 -8.09 -1.26 2.44
CA MET A 48 -8.28 -1.55 1.01
C MET A 48 -7.68 -2.92 0.63
N VAL A 49 -8.08 -3.47 -0.52
CA VAL A 49 -7.30 -4.48 -1.22
C VAL A 49 -6.48 -3.79 -2.29
N GLY A 50 -5.15 -3.90 -2.21
CA GLY A 50 -4.29 -3.48 -3.30
C GLY A 50 -4.33 -4.50 -4.43
N VAL A 51 -4.29 -4.05 -5.68
CA VAL A 51 -4.10 -4.94 -6.84
C VAL A 51 -2.97 -4.38 -7.71
N TYR A 52 -1.95 -5.20 -7.95
CA TYR A 52 -0.78 -4.83 -8.71
C TYR A 52 -0.59 -5.76 -9.91
N TRP A 53 -0.79 -5.22 -11.12
CA TRP A 53 -0.61 -5.97 -12.36
C TRP A 53 0.80 -5.77 -12.91
N GLY A 54 1.35 -6.84 -13.49
CA GLY A 54 2.64 -6.77 -14.15
C GLY A 54 2.92 -7.99 -15.01
N ALA A 55 3.77 -7.82 -16.01
CA ALA A 55 4.32 -8.97 -16.75
C ALA A 55 5.35 -9.74 -15.92
N PHE A 56 6.10 -9.05 -15.04
CA PHE A 56 7.14 -9.65 -14.20
C PHE A 56 8.10 -10.54 -14.99
N ASP A 57 8.66 -10.03 -16.10
CA ASP A 57 9.39 -10.83 -17.09
C ASP A 57 10.86 -10.39 -17.25
N PRO A 58 11.77 -10.67 -16.30
CA PRO A 58 11.54 -11.34 -15.02
C PRO A 58 11.10 -10.33 -13.95
N PRO A 59 10.62 -10.79 -12.77
CA PRO A 59 10.48 -9.90 -11.64
C PRO A 59 11.84 -9.38 -11.19
N THR A 60 11.84 -8.26 -10.46
CA THR A 60 13.05 -7.50 -10.11
C THR A 60 12.89 -6.89 -8.73
N LYS A 61 13.99 -6.37 -8.16
CA LYS A 61 13.98 -5.63 -6.90
C LYS A 61 13.09 -4.38 -6.91
N ALA A 62 12.79 -3.81 -8.08
CA ALA A 62 11.78 -2.75 -8.15
C ALA A 62 10.38 -3.25 -7.81
N HIS A 63 10.01 -4.47 -8.24
CA HIS A 63 8.70 -5.04 -7.94
C HIS A 63 8.56 -5.33 -6.44
N GLU A 64 9.61 -5.87 -5.82
CA GLU A 64 9.70 -6.03 -4.36
C GLU A 64 9.51 -4.68 -3.64
N ALA A 65 10.25 -3.64 -4.05
CA ALA A 65 10.15 -2.31 -3.46
C ALA A 65 8.75 -1.70 -3.59
N ILE A 66 8.05 -1.94 -4.71
CA ILE A 66 6.67 -1.50 -4.92
C ILE A 66 5.73 -2.22 -3.94
N ILE A 67 5.86 -3.55 -3.80
CA ILE A 67 5.05 -4.32 -2.86
C ILE A 67 5.27 -3.84 -1.42
N THR A 68 6.53 -3.63 -1.03
CA THR A 68 6.88 -3.09 0.29
C THR A 68 6.29 -1.69 0.51
N ALA A 69 6.41 -0.80 -0.47
CA ALA A 69 5.84 0.55 -0.39
C ALA A 69 4.31 0.52 -0.28
N ALA A 70 3.64 -0.38 -1.01
CA ALA A 70 2.19 -0.54 -0.94
C ALA A 70 1.72 -0.90 0.48
N PHE A 71 2.39 -1.81 1.17
CA PHE A 71 2.04 -2.14 2.56
C PHE A 71 2.40 -1.05 3.58
N ARG A 72 3.46 -0.28 3.30
CA ARG A 72 3.95 0.77 4.19
C ARG A 72 3.09 2.03 4.12
N ASP A 73 2.73 2.45 2.92
CA ASP A 73 2.21 3.80 2.65
C ASP A 73 0.72 3.82 2.30
N ILE A 74 0.14 2.67 1.94
CA ILE A 74 -1.28 2.53 1.63
C ILE A 74 -1.94 1.68 2.72
N PRO A 75 -3.12 2.07 3.26
CA PRO A 75 -3.83 1.27 4.25
C PRO A 75 -4.51 0.05 3.61
N ILE A 76 -3.72 -0.92 3.14
CA ILE A 76 -4.21 -2.17 2.55
C ILE A 76 -4.24 -3.33 3.56
N LYS A 77 -5.24 -4.22 3.44
CA LYS A 77 -5.33 -5.45 4.24
C LYS A 77 -4.52 -6.58 3.63
N LYS A 78 -4.50 -6.66 2.30
CA LYS A 78 -3.80 -7.64 1.48
C LYS A 78 -3.48 -7.00 0.13
N LEU A 79 -2.53 -7.60 -0.57
CA LEU A 79 -2.16 -7.23 -1.93
C LEU A 79 -2.39 -8.42 -2.84
N ILE A 80 -3.08 -8.22 -3.95
CA ILE A 80 -3.18 -9.21 -5.02
C ILE A 80 -2.19 -8.80 -6.10
N VAL A 81 -1.23 -9.66 -6.41
CA VAL A 81 -0.31 -9.45 -7.52
C VAL A 81 -0.75 -10.32 -8.68
N VAL A 82 -1.07 -9.69 -9.81
CA VAL A 82 -1.60 -10.36 -11.00
C VAL A 82 -0.52 -10.42 -12.07
N VAL A 83 -0.09 -11.64 -12.41
CA VAL A 83 0.91 -11.91 -13.43
C VAL A 83 0.25 -11.98 -14.81
N ASN A 84 0.57 -11.03 -15.69
CA ASN A 84 -0.01 -10.94 -17.03
C ASN A 84 0.61 -11.97 -17.98
N ASN A 85 -0.22 -12.65 -18.78
CA ASN A 85 0.18 -13.67 -19.74
C ASN A 85 -0.68 -13.65 -21.03
N HIS A 86 -0.67 -12.55 -21.77
CA HIS A 86 -1.46 -12.40 -23.00
C HIS A 86 -0.71 -12.85 -24.25
N SER A 87 -1.39 -13.51 -25.19
CA SER A 87 -0.77 -14.01 -26.43
C SER A 87 -0.18 -12.91 -27.32
N TYR A 88 -0.69 -11.69 -27.25
CA TYR A 88 -0.18 -10.56 -28.04
C TYR A 88 1.21 -10.08 -27.59
N LYS A 89 1.68 -10.46 -26.39
CA LYS A 89 2.96 -10.03 -25.84
C LYS A 89 3.98 -11.17 -25.90
N LYS A 90 5.17 -10.89 -26.42
CA LYS A 90 6.29 -11.83 -26.40
C LYS A 90 7.01 -11.79 -25.06
N TYR A 91 6.73 -12.78 -24.21
CA TYR A 91 7.44 -12.98 -22.95
C TYR A 91 8.78 -13.68 -23.18
N THR A 92 9.76 -13.37 -22.34
CA THR A 92 11.08 -14.01 -22.36
C THR A 92 11.09 -15.27 -21.51
N PHE A 93 10.35 -15.25 -20.40
CA PHE A 93 10.22 -16.37 -19.48
C PHE A 93 8.80 -16.93 -19.43
N PRO A 94 8.61 -18.26 -19.32
CA PRO A 94 7.30 -18.89 -19.16
C PRO A 94 6.52 -18.35 -17.95
N LEU A 95 5.19 -18.45 -18.00
CA LEU A 95 4.32 -17.96 -16.93
C LEU A 95 4.64 -18.60 -15.58
N GLU A 96 4.81 -19.92 -15.57
CA GLU A 96 5.05 -20.73 -14.39
C GLU A 96 6.34 -20.28 -13.70
N MET A 97 7.38 -19.98 -14.49
CA MET A 97 8.67 -19.50 -14.01
C MET A 97 8.56 -18.10 -13.39
N ARG A 98 7.80 -17.19 -14.03
CA ARG A 98 7.57 -15.83 -13.52
C ARG A 98 6.77 -15.83 -12.22
N ILE A 99 5.74 -16.69 -12.12
CA ILE A 99 4.97 -16.90 -10.89
C ILE A 99 5.88 -17.45 -9.78
N GLN A 100 6.70 -18.45 -10.10
CA GLN A 100 7.61 -19.06 -9.14
C GLN A 100 8.63 -18.05 -8.59
N TRP A 101 9.24 -17.23 -9.44
CA TRP A 101 10.14 -16.16 -8.98
C TRP A 101 9.44 -15.07 -8.17
N MET A 102 8.21 -14.71 -8.52
CA MET A 102 7.41 -13.80 -7.71
C MET A 102 7.12 -14.38 -6.31
N LYS A 103 6.83 -15.68 -6.24
CA LYS A 103 6.62 -16.39 -4.99
C LYS A 103 7.89 -16.37 -4.13
N GLU A 104 9.06 -16.62 -4.72
CA GLU A 104 10.35 -16.53 -4.03
C GLU A 104 10.62 -15.13 -3.47
N ILE A 105 10.31 -14.06 -4.23
CA ILE A 105 10.40 -12.68 -3.72
C ILE A 105 9.46 -12.45 -2.53
N ILE A 106 8.23 -12.96 -2.59
CA ILE A 106 7.25 -12.81 -1.51
C ILE A 106 7.68 -13.54 -0.23
N GLU A 107 8.15 -14.78 -0.37
CA GLU A 107 8.57 -15.62 0.75
C GLU A 107 9.86 -15.11 1.41
N SER A 108 10.88 -14.78 0.61
CA SER A 108 12.17 -14.31 1.12
C SER A 108 12.10 -12.98 1.88
N ASN A 109 11.07 -12.17 1.62
CA ASN A 109 10.84 -10.88 2.27
C ASN A 109 9.70 -10.90 3.30
N GLU A 110 9.22 -12.08 3.68
CA GLU A 110 8.12 -12.28 4.65
C GLU A 110 6.84 -11.47 4.35
N LEU A 111 6.47 -11.34 3.07
CA LEU A 111 5.31 -10.57 2.61
C LEU A 111 4.00 -11.38 2.76
N LYS A 112 3.64 -11.74 4.00
CA LYS A 112 2.60 -12.73 4.40
C LYS A 112 1.15 -12.42 3.97
N LYS A 113 0.89 -11.30 3.29
CA LYS A 113 -0.46 -10.87 2.86
C LYS A 113 -0.54 -10.60 1.37
N VAL A 114 0.35 -11.21 0.60
CA VAL A 114 0.34 -11.17 -0.86
C VAL A 114 -0.30 -12.45 -1.40
N GLU A 115 -1.27 -12.28 -2.29
CA GLU A 115 -1.91 -13.35 -3.05
C GLU A 115 -1.46 -13.23 -4.52
N LEU A 116 -1.01 -14.34 -5.10
CA LEU A 116 -0.62 -14.39 -6.51
C LEU A 116 -1.75 -14.93 -7.35
N LEU A 117 -2.17 -14.15 -8.35
CA LEU A 117 -3.07 -14.57 -9.41
C LEU A 117 -2.34 -14.40 -10.75
N TYR A 118 -2.92 -14.96 -11.81
CA TYR A 118 -2.50 -14.68 -13.17
C TYR A 118 -3.71 -14.31 -14.02
N GLN A 119 -3.43 -13.70 -15.16
CA GLN A 119 -4.44 -13.48 -16.19
C GLN A 119 -3.87 -13.77 -17.57
N ASP A 120 -4.73 -14.21 -18.47
CA ASP A 120 -4.44 -14.43 -19.88
C ASP A 120 -5.63 -13.98 -20.74
N ASP A 121 -5.70 -14.44 -21.99
CA ASP A 121 -6.76 -14.03 -22.91
C ASP A 121 -8.12 -14.66 -22.57
N MET A 122 -8.14 -15.78 -21.83
CA MET A 122 -9.34 -16.50 -21.41
C MET A 122 -9.76 -16.14 -19.98
N CYS A 123 -8.79 -15.95 -19.08
CA CYS A 123 -8.99 -15.63 -17.68
C CYS A 123 -8.56 -14.18 -17.43
N LYS A 124 -9.54 -13.27 -17.34
CA LYS A 124 -9.29 -11.83 -17.10
C LYS A 124 -9.47 -11.50 -15.63
N ILE A 125 -8.52 -10.75 -15.08
CA ILE A 125 -8.61 -10.19 -13.72
C ILE A 125 -8.77 -8.67 -13.87
N ASP A 126 -9.90 -8.28 -14.43
CA ASP A 126 -10.33 -6.88 -14.55
C ASP A 126 -11.10 -6.44 -13.30
N PHE A 127 -11.61 -5.20 -13.32
CA PHE A 127 -12.34 -4.67 -12.17
C PHE A 127 -13.60 -5.49 -11.84
N LEU A 128 -14.33 -5.99 -12.83
CA LEU A 128 -15.56 -6.75 -12.59
C LEU A 128 -15.23 -8.09 -11.93
N ALA A 129 -14.25 -8.81 -12.47
CA ALA A 129 -13.75 -10.05 -11.87
C ALA A 129 -13.27 -9.82 -10.43
N LEU A 130 -12.52 -8.74 -10.19
CA LEU A 130 -12.08 -8.36 -8.86
C LEU A 130 -13.25 -8.06 -7.91
N ARG A 131 -14.33 -7.43 -8.39
CA ARG A 131 -15.49 -7.13 -7.55
C ARG A 131 -16.29 -8.34 -7.14
N GLU A 132 -16.30 -9.38 -7.96
CA GLU A 132 -16.93 -10.66 -7.59
C GLU A 132 -16.20 -11.34 -6.41
N MET A 133 -14.88 -11.12 -6.28
CA MET A 133 -14.07 -11.70 -5.20
C MET A 133 -13.76 -10.75 -4.02
N ILE A 134 -13.93 -9.43 -4.19
CA ILE A 134 -13.52 -8.42 -3.22
C ILE A 134 -14.67 -7.45 -2.91
N SER A 135 -15.16 -7.51 -1.67
CA SER A 135 -16.17 -6.59 -1.16
C SER A 135 -15.60 -5.29 -0.60
N GLU A 136 -14.31 -5.26 -0.27
CA GLU A 136 -13.64 -4.07 0.27
C GLU A 136 -13.24 -3.06 -0.81
N PRO A 137 -12.96 -1.80 -0.45
CA PRO A 137 -12.40 -0.83 -1.38
C PRO A 137 -11.12 -1.33 -2.07
N ILE A 138 -10.96 -1.09 -3.37
CA ILE A 138 -9.81 -1.55 -4.17
C ILE A 138 -8.92 -0.37 -4.55
N CYS A 139 -7.62 -0.53 -4.27
CA CYS A 139 -6.57 0.34 -4.77
C CYS A 139 -5.87 -0.32 -5.96
N GLY A 140 -6.01 0.24 -7.15
CA GLY A 140 -5.19 -0.16 -8.29
C GLY A 140 -3.75 0.34 -8.10
N ILE A 141 -2.75 -0.47 -8.44
CA ILE A 141 -1.33 -0.12 -8.29
C ILE A 141 -0.66 -0.31 -9.64
N ALA A 142 0.01 0.72 -10.17
CA ALA A 142 0.64 0.67 -11.48
C ALA A 142 1.93 1.51 -11.54
N GLY A 143 2.91 1.04 -12.31
CA GLY A 143 4.01 1.90 -12.74
C GLY A 143 3.48 3.05 -13.61
N TYR A 144 4.15 4.20 -13.59
CA TYR A 144 3.71 5.37 -14.36
C TYR A 144 3.58 5.08 -15.86
N ASP A 145 4.49 4.29 -16.42
CA ASP A 145 4.43 3.79 -17.80
C ASP A 145 3.12 3.01 -18.08
N ALA A 146 2.78 2.06 -17.21
CA ALA A 146 1.55 1.29 -17.33
C ALA A 146 0.31 2.17 -17.13
N TYR A 147 0.36 3.09 -16.17
CA TYR A 147 -0.70 4.06 -15.90
C TYR A 147 -1.00 4.91 -17.14
N MET A 148 0.01 5.47 -17.80
CA MET A 148 -0.17 6.23 -19.05
C MET A 148 -0.77 5.38 -20.18
N THR A 149 -0.36 4.11 -20.31
CA THR A 149 -0.97 3.23 -21.31
C THR A 149 -2.41 2.84 -20.98
N TRP A 150 -2.84 2.91 -19.71
CA TRP A 150 -4.18 2.51 -19.29
C TRP A 150 -5.29 3.32 -19.97
N ILE A 151 -5.02 4.60 -20.30
CA ILE A 151 -5.94 5.45 -21.08
C ILE A 151 -6.29 4.84 -22.45
N GLN A 152 -5.38 4.07 -23.04
CA GLN A 152 -5.57 3.49 -24.38
C GLN A 152 -6.47 2.25 -24.35
N TYR A 153 -6.52 1.56 -23.21
CA TYR A 153 -7.15 0.25 -23.08
C TYR A 153 -8.42 0.26 -22.21
N SER A 154 -8.71 1.36 -21.52
CA SER A 154 -9.85 1.49 -20.62
C SER A 154 -10.43 2.90 -20.69
N ASN A 155 -11.75 3.02 -20.59
CA ASN A 155 -12.40 4.32 -20.53
C ASN A 155 -12.31 4.93 -19.12
N ALA A 156 -12.66 6.21 -18.98
CA ALA A 156 -12.60 6.91 -17.69
C ALA A 156 -13.60 6.34 -16.66
N GLN A 157 -14.75 5.84 -17.12
CA GLN A 157 -15.79 5.28 -16.25
C GLN A 157 -15.29 4.01 -15.56
N ASP A 158 -14.61 3.12 -16.27
CA ASP A 158 -14.04 1.88 -15.73
C ASP A 158 -12.97 2.17 -14.67
N ARG A 159 -12.08 3.14 -14.94
CA ARG A 159 -11.04 3.54 -13.98
C ARG A 159 -11.61 4.26 -12.76
N ALA A 160 -12.70 5.01 -12.93
CA ALA A 160 -13.40 5.67 -11.83
C ALA A 160 -14.02 4.67 -10.83
N LEU A 161 -14.17 3.39 -11.22
CA LEU A 161 -14.65 2.34 -10.34
C LEU A 161 -13.67 1.98 -9.21
N TYR A 162 -12.37 2.25 -9.40
CA TYR A 162 -11.37 2.09 -8.35
C TYR A 162 -11.61 3.09 -7.22
N ASP A 163 -11.34 2.67 -5.99
CA ASP A 163 -11.45 3.54 -4.81
C ASP A 163 -10.22 4.43 -4.67
N ALA A 164 -9.06 3.95 -5.14
CA ALA A 164 -7.83 4.71 -5.27
C ALA A 164 -6.94 4.12 -6.37
N ILE A 165 -6.03 4.92 -6.94
CA ILE A 165 -5.02 4.46 -7.90
C ILE A 165 -3.63 4.94 -7.46
N ALA A 166 -2.78 4.02 -7.04
CA ALA A 166 -1.40 4.29 -6.68
C ALA A 166 -0.50 4.22 -7.93
N VAL A 167 0.14 5.34 -8.25
CA VAL A 167 1.03 5.47 -9.41
C VAL A 167 2.48 5.56 -8.94
N ILE A 168 3.31 4.63 -9.42
CA ILE A 168 4.73 4.56 -9.05
C ILE A 168 5.58 5.32 -10.08
N PRO A 169 6.33 6.36 -9.66
CA PRO A 169 7.26 7.04 -10.55
C PRO A 169 8.31 6.09 -11.12
N ARG A 170 8.62 6.25 -12.41
CA ARG A 170 9.64 5.47 -13.13
C ARG A 170 10.58 6.42 -13.86
N GLY A 171 11.87 6.10 -13.85
CA GLY A 171 12.90 6.99 -14.39
C GLY A 171 12.92 8.35 -13.70
N ASP A 172 13.23 9.39 -14.48
CA ASP A 172 13.38 10.78 -14.03
C ASP A 172 12.14 11.64 -14.30
N GLU A 173 11.08 11.04 -14.85
CA GLU A 173 9.86 11.78 -15.18
C GLU A 173 9.03 12.07 -13.93
N ASP A 174 8.51 13.30 -13.85
CA ASP A 174 7.51 13.69 -12.87
C ASP A 174 6.13 13.21 -13.34
N PRO A 175 5.45 12.30 -12.60
CA PRO A 175 4.21 11.72 -13.09
C PRO A 175 3.08 12.74 -13.17
N THR A 176 2.41 12.82 -14.31
CA THR A 176 1.15 13.55 -14.47
C THR A 176 -0.02 12.60 -14.25
N LEU A 177 -0.87 12.90 -13.28
CA LEU A 177 -2.03 12.07 -12.93
C LEU A 177 -3.27 12.55 -13.67
N PHE A 178 -4.00 11.62 -14.30
CA PHE A 178 -5.18 11.95 -15.11
C PHE A 178 -6.50 11.46 -14.51
N ASP A 179 -6.48 10.63 -13.47
CA ASP A 179 -7.67 10.24 -12.70
C ASP A 179 -7.70 10.97 -11.36
N GLU A 180 -8.88 11.44 -10.96
CA GLU A 180 -9.10 12.19 -9.72
C GLU A 180 -8.68 11.42 -8.46
N LYS A 181 -8.84 10.09 -8.47
CA LYS A 181 -8.50 9.19 -7.35
C LYS A 181 -7.07 8.67 -7.40
N ALA A 182 -6.25 9.15 -8.35
CA ALA A 182 -4.87 8.75 -8.46
C ALA A 182 -3.97 9.54 -7.50
N PHE A 183 -2.95 8.88 -6.98
CA PHE A 183 -1.91 9.50 -6.13
C PHE A 183 -0.55 8.86 -6.38
N ILE A 184 0.51 9.57 -6.03
CA ILE A 184 1.88 9.08 -6.19
C ILE A 184 2.24 8.16 -5.01
N LEU A 185 2.68 6.95 -5.33
CA LEU A 185 3.31 6.04 -4.37
C LEU A 185 4.83 6.07 -4.58
N PRO A 186 5.58 6.80 -3.74
CA PRO A 186 7.02 6.92 -3.90
C PRO A 186 7.75 5.61 -3.54
N ILE A 187 8.70 5.23 -4.38
CA ILE A 187 9.67 4.16 -4.09
C ILE A 187 11.07 4.76 -3.96
N SER A 188 11.99 4.00 -3.36
CA SER A 188 13.39 4.44 -3.24
C SER A 188 13.96 4.79 -4.62
N PRO A 189 14.67 5.93 -4.78
CA PRO A 189 15.18 6.39 -6.07
C PRO A 189 16.01 5.33 -6.81
N ILE A 190 16.76 4.50 -6.10
CA ILE A 190 17.59 3.43 -6.67
C ILE A 190 16.76 2.42 -7.50
N PHE A 191 15.46 2.27 -7.22
CA PHE A 191 14.59 1.33 -7.92
C PHE A 191 13.80 1.97 -9.07
N LYS A 192 13.84 3.31 -9.22
CA LYS A 192 13.17 4.02 -10.33
C LYS A 192 13.70 3.61 -11.70
N HIS A 193 14.98 3.27 -11.78
CA HIS A 193 15.65 2.87 -13.03
C HIS A 193 15.78 1.34 -13.19
N VAL A 194 15.32 0.56 -12.23
CA VAL A 194 15.37 -0.90 -12.30
C VAL A 194 14.16 -1.42 -13.07
N SER A 195 14.41 -1.97 -14.26
CA SER A 195 13.38 -2.51 -15.16
C SER A 195 13.69 -3.95 -15.58
N SER A 196 12.64 -4.74 -15.84
CA SER A 196 12.82 -6.09 -16.41
C SER A 196 13.50 -6.05 -17.77
N SER A 197 13.26 -5.01 -18.57
CA SER A 197 13.90 -4.85 -19.89
C SER A 197 15.42 -4.75 -19.79
N ALA A 198 15.95 -3.97 -18.85
CA ALA A 198 17.39 -3.86 -18.62
C ALA A 198 17.99 -5.19 -18.16
N VAL A 199 17.30 -5.94 -17.29
CA VAL A 199 17.74 -7.28 -16.86
C VAL A 199 17.82 -8.25 -18.04
N ARG A 200 16.80 -8.25 -18.91
CA ARG A 200 16.81 -9.12 -20.11
C ARG A 200 17.93 -8.77 -21.08
N GLU A 201 18.24 -7.49 -21.25
CA GLU A 201 19.35 -7.05 -22.09
C GLU A 201 20.69 -7.52 -21.53
N PHE A 202 20.90 -7.37 -20.21
CA PHE A 202 22.08 -7.88 -19.52
C PHE A 202 22.26 -9.39 -19.72
N LEU A 203 21.19 -10.18 -19.55
CA LEU A 203 21.24 -11.64 -19.73
C LEU A 203 21.57 -12.05 -21.17
N LYS A 204 21.09 -11.31 -22.17
CA LYS A 204 21.44 -11.56 -23.59
C LYS A 204 22.92 -11.30 -23.88
N LEU A 205 23.46 -10.22 -23.32
CA LEU A 205 24.88 -9.87 -23.47
C LEU A 205 25.80 -10.92 -22.83
N ASP A 206 25.37 -11.53 -21.73
CA ASP A 206 26.14 -12.59 -21.07
C ASP A 206 26.15 -13.88 -21.90
N THR A 207 25.00 -14.27 -22.47
CA THR A 207 24.91 -15.46 -23.35
C THR A 207 25.65 -15.35 -24.68
N THR A 208 26.04 -14.14 -25.09
CA THR A 208 26.84 -13.91 -26.32
C THR A 208 28.35 -13.83 -26.04
N ARG A 209 28.75 -13.88 -24.77
CA ARG A 209 30.16 -13.88 -24.32
C ARG A 209 30.69 -15.26 -23.94
N LEU A 210 29.85 -16.29 -24.04
CA LEU A 210 30.17 -17.71 -23.88
C LEU A 210 30.31 -18.38 -25.26
#